data_AF-A0A8B8GHT2-F1
#
_entry.id   AF-A0A8B8GHT2-F1
#
_cell.length_a   1.000
_cell.length_b   1.000
_cell.length_c   1.000
_cell.angle_alpha   90.00
_cell.angle_beta   90.00
_cell.angle_gamma   90.00
#
_symmetry.space_group_name_H-M   'P 1'
#
loop_
_entity.id
_entity.type
_entity.pdbx_description
1 polymer ?
#
loop_
_entity_poly.entity_id
_entity_poly.type
_entity_poly.pdbx_seq_one_letter_code
_entity_poly.pdbx_strand_id
1 'polypeptide(L)'
;MALSPVQISRIRRSWSALAQDPTELASALVIRMFKENPEYISLFKRLKGLSIDELQSNSQFKAHASKVGGALGATIDHLDKPEKLEELLTDIGIKHRKYGLSPKHFEVIRNVLIAIIAEAIGDTDPELLDLWKSSLTGVMSIIVAGCYAFTALINRKDRLSAL
;
A
#
# COMPACT_ATOMS: atom_id res chain seq x y z
N MET A 1 16.10 4.01 2.30
CA MET A 1 16.73 5.21 1.70
C MET A 1 16.04 6.43 2.29
N ALA A 2 16.81 7.41 2.76
CA ALA A 2 16.26 8.70 3.15
C ALA A 2 16.03 9.55 1.89
N LEU A 3 14.87 10.18 1.77
CA LEU A 3 14.55 11.11 0.68
C LEU A 3 15.09 12.50 1.01
N SER A 4 15.60 13.22 0.01
CA SER A 4 15.99 14.62 0.19
C SER A 4 14.77 15.53 0.34
N PRO A 5 14.90 16.72 0.95
CA PRO A 5 13.80 17.68 1.05
C PRO A 5 13.17 18.02 -0.32
N VAL A 6 13.97 18.09 -1.38
CA VAL A 6 13.50 18.33 -2.74
C VAL A 6 12.66 17.15 -3.25
N GLN A 7 13.13 15.92 -3.05
CA GLN A 7 12.41 14.71 -3.43
C GLN A 7 11.07 14.59 -2.67
N ILE A 8 11.07 14.82 -1.36
CA ILE A 8 9.86 14.85 -0.54
C ILE A 8 8.87 15.90 -1.08
N SER A 9 9.37 17.10 -1.41
CA SER A 9 8.55 18.18 -1.95
C SER A 9 7.94 17.83 -3.31
N ARG A 10 8.68 17.15 -4.20
CA ARG A 10 8.16 16.65 -5.49
C ARG A 10 7.05 15.60 -5.29
N ILE A 11 7.27 14.63 -4.40
CA ILE A 11 6.26 13.61 -4.07
C ILE A 11 5.01 14.27 -3.49
N ARG A 12 5.15 15.17 -2.51
CA ARG A 12 4.00 15.87 -1.88
C ARG A 12 3.19 16.68 -2.89
N ARG A 13 3.86 17.43 -3.78
CA ARG A 13 3.18 18.20 -4.84
C ARG A 13 2.42 17.31 -5.81
N SER A 14 3.06 16.25 -6.31
CA SER A 14 2.41 15.32 -7.25
C SER A 14 1.29 14.53 -6.58
N TRP A 15 1.46 14.12 -5.33
CA TRP A 15 0.39 13.50 -4.52
C TRP A 15 -0.80 14.43 -4.37
N SER A 16 -0.58 15.71 -4.06
CA SER A 16 -1.67 16.68 -3.92
C SER A 16 -2.47 16.87 -5.21
N ALA A 17 -1.83 16.74 -6.38
CA ALA A 17 -2.53 16.79 -7.66
C ALA A 17 -3.31 15.50 -7.94
N LEU A 18 -2.69 14.36 -7.64
CA LEU A 18 -3.21 13.01 -7.89
C LEU A 18 -4.38 12.62 -6.95
N ALA A 19 -4.25 12.91 -5.66
CA ALA A 19 -5.13 12.42 -4.61
C ALA A 19 -6.04 13.53 -4.05
N GLN A 20 -6.76 14.22 -4.93
CA GLN A 20 -7.77 15.22 -4.52
C GLN A 20 -8.82 14.60 -3.58
N ASP A 21 -9.21 13.36 -3.88
CA ASP A 21 -9.93 12.48 -2.97
C ASP A 21 -9.11 11.18 -2.78
N PRO A 22 -8.39 11.04 -1.65
CA PRO A 22 -7.64 9.82 -1.35
C PRO A 22 -8.51 8.57 -1.23
N THR A 23 -9.79 8.70 -0.86
CA THR A 23 -10.71 7.57 -0.76
C THR A 23 -11.11 7.09 -2.15
N GLU A 24 -11.35 8.01 -3.08
CA GLU A 24 -11.66 7.66 -4.47
C GLU A 24 -10.46 7.03 -5.17
N LEU A 25 -9.26 7.59 -4.99
CA LEU A 25 -8.03 7.00 -5.50
C LEU A 25 -7.81 5.58 -4.96
N ALA A 26 -8.02 5.38 -3.65
CA ALA A 26 -7.91 4.07 -3.03
C ALA A 26 -8.98 3.10 -3.54
N SER A 27 -10.20 3.58 -3.82
CA SER A 27 -11.26 2.78 -4.43
C SER A 27 -10.86 2.32 -5.82
N ALA A 28 -10.36 3.23 -6.66
CA ALA A 28 -9.86 2.93 -7.99
C ALA A 28 -8.70 1.91 -7.95
N LEU A 29 -7.76 2.07 -7.00
CA LEU A 29 -6.67 1.12 -6.76
C LEU A 29 -7.19 -0.29 -6.48
N VAL A 30 -8.10 -0.45 -5.52
CA VAL A 30 -8.59 -1.77 -5.11
C VAL A 30 -9.46 -2.40 -6.23
N ILE A 31 -10.28 -1.60 -6.92
CA ILE A 31 -11.07 -2.06 -8.07
C ILE A 31 -10.15 -2.55 -9.19
N ARG A 32 -9.11 -1.78 -9.54
CA ARG A 32 -8.15 -2.16 -10.58
C ARG A 32 -7.43 -3.45 -10.21
N MET A 33 -7.02 -3.58 -8.95
CA MET A 33 -6.42 -4.82 -8.44
C MET A 33 -7.34 -6.03 -8.61
N PHE A 34 -8.64 -5.91 -8.32
CA PHE A 34 -9.60 -7.02 -8.55
C PHE A 34 -9.88 -7.29 -10.03
N LYS A 35 -9.86 -6.26 -10.89
CA LYS A 35 -10.02 -6.47 -12.34
C LYS A 35 -8.83 -7.22 -12.93
N GLU A 36 -7.61 -6.89 -12.50
CA GLU A 36 -6.38 -7.51 -12.99
C GLU A 36 -6.07 -8.86 -12.32
N ASN A 37 -6.57 -9.07 -11.08
CA ASN A 37 -6.34 -10.28 -10.28
C ASN A 37 -7.66 -10.69 -9.58
N PRO A 38 -8.64 -11.23 -10.32
CA PRO A 38 -9.98 -11.53 -9.79
C PRO A 38 -9.99 -12.44 -8.56
N GLU A 39 -8.99 -13.31 -8.42
CA GLU A 39 -8.85 -14.20 -7.28
C GLU A 39 -8.63 -13.45 -5.96
N TYR A 40 -8.16 -12.19 -5.99
CA TYR A 40 -7.88 -11.40 -4.80
C TYR A 40 -9.16 -10.99 -4.06
N ILE A 41 -10.33 -10.97 -4.73
CA ILE A 41 -11.61 -10.70 -4.06
C ILE A 41 -11.89 -11.74 -2.98
N SER A 42 -11.37 -12.96 -3.12
CA SER A 42 -11.56 -14.04 -2.14
C SER A 42 -10.86 -13.77 -0.80
N LEU A 43 -9.86 -12.88 -0.77
CA LEU A 43 -9.22 -12.41 0.47
C LEU A 43 -10.19 -11.54 1.29
N PHE A 44 -11.17 -10.93 0.62
CA PHE A 44 -12.21 -10.11 1.24
C PHE A 44 -13.47 -10.94 1.48
N LYS A 45 -13.48 -11.71 2.58
CA LYS A 45 -14.58 -12.66 2.93
C LYS A 45 -16.00 -12.11 2.77
N ARG A 46 -16.21 -10.82 3.07
CA ARG A 46 -17.52 -10.17 3.02
C ARG A 46 -17.85 -9.48 1.68
N LEU A 47 -16.88 -9.42 0.77
CA LEU A 47 -17.03 -8.84 -0.57
C LEU A 47 -17.04 -9.92 -1.67
N LYS A 48 -16.75 -11.17 -1.31
CA LYS A 48 -16.73 -12.30 -2.25
C LYS A 48 -18.09 -12.45 -2.94
N GLY A 49 -18.06 -12.55 -4.26
CA GLY A 49 -19.25 -12.74 -5.10
C GLY A 49 -19.93 -11.46 -5.55
N LEU A 50 -19.49 -10.29 -5.06
CA LEU A 50 -19.96 -9.01 -5.58
C LEU A 50 -19.29 -8.69 -6.92
N SER A 51 -20.07 -8.14 -7.84
CA SER A 51 -19.59 -7.48 -9.06
C SER A 51 -18.87 -6.16 -8.73
N ILE A 52 -18.13 -5.62 -9.71
CA ILE A 52 -17.44 -4.33 -9.55
C ILE A 52 -18.41 -3.20 -9.21
N ASP A 53 -19.59 -3.17 -9.83
CA ASP A 53 -20.60 -2.13 -9.60
C ASP A 53 -21.20 -2.23 -8.20
N GLU A 54 -21.42 -3.46 -7.70
CA GLU A 54 -21.84 -3.70 -6.33
C GLU A 54 -20.78 -3.31 -5.31
N LEU A 55 -19.49 -3.52 -5.60
CA LEU A 55 -18.39 -3.09 -4.73
C LEU A 55 -18.38 -1.57 -4.53
N GLN A 56 -18.58 -0.81 -5.61
CA GLN A 56 -18.57 0.66 -5.56
C GLN A 56 -19.67 1.24 -4.66
N SER A 57 -20.80 0.55 -4.53
CA SER A 57 -21.89 0.96 -3.64
C SER A 57 -21.81 0.34 -2.23
N ASN A 58 -20.96 -0.68 -2.04
CA ASN A 58 -20.85 -1.41 -0.78
C ASN A 58 -20.16 -0.59 0.33
N SER A 59 -20.84 -0.44 1.47
CA SER A 59 -20.36 0.36 2.61
C SER A 59 -19.07 -0.16 3.22
N GLN A 60 -18.86 -1.47 3.24
CA GLN A 60 -17.63 -2.07 3.77
C GLN A 60 -16.44 -1.86 2.82
N PHE A 61 -16.68 -1.96 1.52
CA PHE A 61 -15.67 -1.62 0.52
C PHE A 61 -15.25 -0.15 0.67
N LYS A 62 -16.22 0.79 0.73
CA LYS A 62 -15.93 2.22 0.96
C LYS A 62 -15.15 2.47 2.25
N ALA A 63 -15.52 1.80 3.34
CA ALA A 63 -14.80 1.90 4.60
C ALA A 63 -13.35 1.37 4.51
N HIS A 64 -13.11 0.32 3.72
CA HIS A 64 -11.77 -0.16 3.45
C HIS A 64 -10.97 0.83 2.60
N ALA A 65 -11.56 1.30 1.49
CA ALA A 65 -10.94 2.29 0.62
C ALA A 65 -10.57 3.58 1.37
N SER A 66 -11.44 4.08 2.24
CA SER A 66 -11.16 5.25 3.08
C SER A 66 -9.94 5.03 4.01
N LYS A 67 -9.82 3.84 4.61
CA LYS A 67 -8.64 3.49 5.43
C LYS A 67 -7.36 3.42 4.60
N VAL A 68 -7.43 2.86 3.39
CA VAL A 68 -6.28 2.80 2.47
C VAL A 68 -5.88 4.21 2.04
N GLY A 69 -6.84 5.04 1.64
CA GLY A 69 -6.60 6.45 1.27
C GLY A 69 -5.97 7.25 2.42
N GLY A 70 -6.49 7.10 3.64
CA GLY A 70 -5.91 7.72 4.82
C GLY A 70 -4.49 7.23 5.14
N ALA A 71 -4.21 5.93 4.98
CA ALA A 71 -2.87 5.38 5.17
C ALA A 71 -1.87 5.87 4.13
N LEU A 72 -2.29 6.00 2.87
CA LEU A 72 -1.47 6.60 1.81
C LEU A 72 -1.19 8.08 2.11
N GLY A 73 -2.21 8.86 2.48
CA GLY A 73 -2.03 10.26 2.88
C GLY A 73 -1.05 10.41 4.05
N ALA A 74 -1.25 9.65 5.12
CA ALA A 74 -0.36 9.67 6.29
C ALA A 74 1.09 9.25 5.94
N THR A 75 1.27 8.32 4.99
CA THR A 75 2.60 7.95 4.47
C THR A 75 3.29 9.15 3.83
N ILE A 76 2.57 9.94 3.02
CA ILE A 76 3.09 11.15 2.37
C ILE A 76 3.38 12.27 3.40
N ASP A 77 2.53 12.41 4.41
CA ASP A 77 2.70 13.39 5.49
C ASP A 77 3.93 13.10 6.35
N HIS A 78 4.31 11.82 6.50
CA HIS A 78 5.42 11.38 7.34
C HIS A 78 6.75 11.17 6.59
N LEU A 79 6.86 11.51 5.30
CA LEU A 79 8.10 11.31 4.53
C LEU A 79 9.34 12.00 5.13
N ASP A 80 9.17 13.07 5.91
CA ASP A 80 10.22 13.79 6.64
C ASP A 80 10.36 13.37 8.11
N LYS A 81 9.65 12.32 8.54
CA LYS A 81 9.64 11.79 9.90
C LYS A 81 9.90 10.28 9.89
N PRO A 82 11.15 9.84 9.66
CA PRO A 82 11.49 8.43 9.41
C PRO A 82 10.94 7.45 10.45
N GLU A 83 11.10 7.77 11.74
CA GLU A 83 10.63 6.91 12.84
C GLU A 83 9.10 6.73 12.84
N LYS A 84 8.35 7.82 12.66
CA LYS A 84 6.88 7.78 12.60
C LYS A 84 6.37 7.07 11.35
N LEU A 85 7.10 7.24 10.24
CA LEU A 85 6.80 6.54 9.00
C LEU A 85 7.02 5.03 9.16
N GLU A 86 8.15 4.63 9.75
CA GLU A 86 8.46 3.22 9.99
C GLU A 86 7.44 2.57 10.94
N GLU A 87 7.06 3.25 12.03
CA GLU A 87 6.03 2.79 12.96
C GLU A 87 4.68 2.58 12.26
N LEU A 88 4.22 3.57 11.51
CA LEU A 88 2.97 3.51 10.74
C LEU A 88 2.96 2.31 9.77
N LEU A 89 4.02 2.18 8.96
CA LEU A 89 4.11 1.14 7.93
C LEU A 89 4.24 -0.25 8.55
N THR A 90 4.95 -0.37 9.67
CA THR A 90 5.07 -1.62 10.42
C THR A 90 3.72 -2.06 10.99
N ASP A 91 2.97 -1.15 11.61
CA ASP A 91 1.62 -1.42 12.13
C ASP A 91 0.64 -1.83 11.01
N ILE A 92 0.73 -1.18 9.84
CA ILE A 92 0.00 -1.62 8.65
C ILE A 92 0.36 -3.07 8.31
N GLY A 93 1.65 -3.43 8.25
CA GLY A 93 2.10 -4.81 8.02
C GLY A 93 1.52 -5.81 9.03
N ILE A 94 1.64 -5.50 10.33
CA ILE A 94 1.11 -6.36 11.41
C ILE A 94 -0.40 -6.60 11.24
N LYS A 95 -1.17 -5.55 10.93
CA LYS A 95 -2.62 -5.64 10.69
C LYS A 95 -2.96 -6.48 9.47
N HIS A 96 -2.09 -6.51 8.45
CA HIS A 96 -2.31 -7.26 7.22
C HIS A 96 -1.98 -8.75 7.35
N ARG A 97 -1.15 -9.14 8.33
CA ARG A 97 -0.77 -10.53 8.57
C ARG A 97 -1.96 -11.49 8.67
N LYS A 98 -3.02 -11.08 9.38
CA LYS A 98 -4.22 -11.92 9.61
C LYS A 98 -5.00 -12.24 8.32
N TYR A 99 -4.74 -11.52 7.23
CA TYR A 99 -5.35 -11.77 5.93
C TYR A 99 -4.52 -12.71 5.04
N GLY A 100 -3.34 -13.14 5.50
CA GLY A 100 -2.52 -14.13 4.79
C GLY A 100 -1.91 -13.63 3.48
N LEU A 101 -1.65 -12.31 3.37
CA LEU A 101 -1.07 -11.72 2.17
C LEU A 101 0.38 -12.18 1.97
N SER A 102 0.63 -12.92 0.89
CA SER A 102 1.99 -13.24 0.42
C SER A 102 2.74 -11.99 -0.09
N PRO A 103 4.09 -12.02 -0.18
CA PRO A 103 4.86 -10.91 -0.77
C PRO A 103 4.41 -10.58 -2.20
N LYS A 104 3.92 -11.58 -2.95
CA LYS A 104 3.42 -11.39 -4.31
C LYS A 104 2.19 -10.48 -4.36
N HIS A 105 1.29 -10.56 -3.38
CA HIS A 105 0.13 -9.67 -3.30
C HIS A 105 0.57 -8.20 -3.13
N PHE A 106 1.57 -7.94 -2.28
CA PHE A 106 2.11 -6.59 -2.10
C PHE A 106 2.83 -6.07 -3.33
N GLU A 107 3.52 -6.95 -4.08
CA GLU A 107 4.12 -6.59 -5.37
C GLU A 107 3.05 -6.14 -6.37
N VAL A 108 1.93 -6.86 -6.46
CA VAL A 108 0.79 -6.48 -7.31
C VAL A 108 0.21 -5.14 -6.87
N ILE A 109 -0.07 -4.94 -5.57
CA ILE A 109 -0.58 -3.65 -5.05
C ILE A 109 0.37 -2.50 -5.43
N ARG A 110 1.68 -2.70 -5.27
CA ARG A 110 2.70 -1.71 -5.66
C ARG A 110 2.62 -1.39 -7.14
N ASN A 111 2.56 -2.40 -7.99
CA ASN A 111 2.57 -2.24 -9.45
C ASN A 111 1.31 -1.51 -9.94
N VAL A 112 0.14 -1.84 -9.38
CA VAL A 112 -1.12 -1.13 -9.70
C VAL A 112 -1.05 0.33 -9.27
N LEU A 113 -0.51 0.62 -8.07
CA LEU A 113 -0.34 2.00 -7.61
C LEU A 113 0.66 2.79 -8.48
N ILE A 114 1.76 2.16 -8.90
CA ILE A 114 2.72 2.76 -9.85
C ILE A 114 2.02 3.06 -11.19
N ALA A 115 1.17 2.17 -11.68
CA ALA A 115 0.45 2.38 -12.94
C ALA A 115 -0.50 3.58 -12.86
N ILE A 116 -1.26 3.71 -11.77
CA ILE A 116 -2.13 4.87 -11.52
C ILE A 116 -1.32 6.16 -11.47
N ILE A 117 -0.17 6.14 -10.77
CA ILE A 117 0.73 7.30 -10.70
C ILE A 117 1.32 7.65 -12.08
N ALA A 118 1.73 6.65 -12.85
CA ALA A 118 2.27 6.82 -14.19
C ALA A 118 1.25 7.44 -15.14
N GLU A 119 0.00 6.98 -15.10
CA GLU A 119 -1.11 7.56 -15.88
C GLU A 119 -1.37 9.03 -15.53
N ALA A 120 -1.23 9.39 -14.26
CA ALA A 120 -1.42 10.78 -13.81
C ALA A 120 -0.24 11.71 -14.14
N ILE A 121 1.00 11.20 -14.13
CA ILE A 121 2.20 11.97 -14.50
C ILE A 121 2.32 12.08 -16.03
N GLY A 122 1.89 11.05 -16.76
CA GLY A 122 2.16 10.89 -18.19
C GLY A 122 3.65 10.77 -18.52
N ASP A 123 4.01 11.04 -19.77
CA ASP A 123 5.40 10.94 -20.25
C ASP A 123 6.24 12.21 -19.96
N THR A 124 5.70 13.15 -19.18
CA THR A 124 6.29 14.49 -19.02
C THR A 124 7.37 14.58 -17.96
N ASP A 125 7.39 13.66 -16.99
CA ASP A 125 8.36 13.68 -15.89
C ASP A 125 8.81 12.25 -15.48
N PRO A 126 9.69 11.62 -16.27
CA PRO A 126 10.20 10.27 -15.99
C PRO A 126 10.94 10.16 -14.65
N GLU A 127 11.66 11.21 -14.25
CA GLU A 127 12.39 11.23 -12.98
C GLU A 127 11.44 11.18 -11.78
N LEU A 128 10.32 11.89 -11.84
CA LEU A 128 9.30 11.82 -10.80
C LEU A 128 8.69 10.42 -10.70
N LEU A 129 8.44 9.77 -11.84
CA LEU A 129 7.94 8.40 -11.85
C LEU A 129 8.94 7.43 -11.21
N ASP A 130 10.24 7.55 -11.51
CA ASP A 130 11.27 6.71 -10.89
C ASP A 130 11.44 6.99 -9.39
N LEU A 131 11.26 8.24 -8.98
CA LEU A 131 11.19 8.62 -7.57
C LEU A 131 9.99 7.95 -6.87
N TRP A 132 8.82 7.89 -7.51
CA TRP A 132 7.66 7.16 -6.98
C TRP A 132 7.90 5.66 -6.89
N LYS A 133 8.46 5.03 -7.94
CA LYS A 133 8.78 3.59 -7.96
C LYS A 133 9.71 3.20 -6.81
N SER A 134 10.79 3.96 -6.61
CA SER A 134 11.77 3.71 -5.55
C SER A 134 11.16 3.93 -4.16
N SER A 135 10.40 5.01 -3.97
CA SER A 135 9.72 5.31 -2.71
C SER A 135 8.70 4.23 -2.33
N LEU A 136 7.85 3.82 -3.28
CA LEU A 136 6.86 2.76 -3.07
C LEU A 136 7.51 1.40 -2.80
N THR A 137 8.67 1.12 -3.41
CA THR A 137 9.43 -0.09 -3.10
C THR A 137 9.90 -0.09 -1.65
N GLY A 138 10.41 1.04 -1.14
CA GLY A 138 10.78 1.19 0.27
C GLY A 138 9.58 1.02 1.21
N VAL A 139 8.46 1.68 0.91
CA VAL A 139 7.21 1.58 1.68
C VAL A 139 6.73 0.13 1.77
N MET A 140 6.65 -0.56 0.62
CA MET A 140 6.19 -1.95 0.58
C MET A 140 7.15 -2.90 1.31
N SER A 141 8.46 -2.64 1.26
CA SER A 141 9.44 -3.46 1.99
C SER A 141 9.21 -3.42 3.49
N ILE A 142 8.86 -2.26 4.06
CA ILE A 142 8.57 -2.11 5.51
C ILE A 142 7.26 -2.81 5.87
N ILE A 143 6.20 -2.62 5.07
CA ILE A 143 4.91 -3.28 5.29
C ILE A 143 5.07 -4.81 5.23
N VAL A 144 5.77 -5.32 4.22
CA VAL A 144 6.06 -6.76 4.10
C VAL A 144 6.86 -7.24 5.31
N ALA A 145 7.91 -6.54 5.73
CA ALA A 145 8.66 -6.90 6.93
C ALA A 145 7.74 -6.99 8.17
N GLY A 146 6.84 -6.01 8.37
CA GLY A 146 5.85 -6.01 9.44
C GLY A 146 4.89 -7.21 9.41
N CYS A 147 4.47 -7.65 8.22
CA CYS A 147 3.66 -8.87 8.05
C CYS A 147 4.37 -10.14 8.57
N TYR A 148 5.71 -10.21 8.42
CA TYR A 148 6.50 -11.41 8.68
C TYR A 148 7.38 -11.34 9.94
N ALA A 149 7.50 -10.20 10.60
CA ALA A 149 8.42 -9.97 11.72
C ALA A 149 8.22 -10.94 12.92
N PHE A 150 7.00 -11.38 13.19
CA PHE A 150 6.73 -12.29 14.31
C PHE A 150 7.03 -13.77 13.99
N THR A 151 7.03 -14.15 12.72
CA THR A 151 7.38 -15.52 12.27
C THR A 151 8.84 -15.83 12.55
N ALA A 152 9.73 -14.83 12.46
CA ALA A 152 11.14 -14.97 12.79
C ALA A 152 11.41 -15.15 14.29
N LEU A 153 10.61 -14.51 15.17
CA LEU A 153 10.76 -14.61 16.61
C LEU A 153 10.26 -15.96 17.16
N ILE A 154 9.16 -16.51 16.63
CA ILE A 154 8.68 -17.86 17.00
C ILE A 154 9.71 -18.91 16.56
N ASN A 155 10.16 -18.88 15.30
CA ASN A 155 11.16 -19.82 14.77
C ASN A 155 12.55 -19.73 15.45
N ARG A 156 12.83 -18.65 16.17
CA ARG A 156 14.05 -18.49 16.97
C ARG A 156 13.88 -18.98 18.40
N LYS A 157 12.71 -18.74 19.00
CA LYS A 157 12.37 -19.21 20.35
C LYS A 157 12.22 -20.74 20.39
N ASP A 158 11.60 -21.33 19.37
CA ASP A 158 11.42 -22.78 19.25
C ASP A 158 12.76 -23.53 19.02
N ARG A 159 13.73 -22.88 18.38
CA ARG A 159 15.09 -23.42 18.20
C ARG A 159 15.95 -23.36 19.46
N LEU A 160 15.69 -22.40 20.35
CA LEU A 160 16.43 -22.26 21.62
C LEU A 160 15.84 -23.11 22.74
N SER A 161 14.57 -23.53 22.63
CA SER A 161 13.94 -24.48 23.56
C SER A 161 14.15 -25.95 23.19
N ALA A 162 14.76 -26.22 22.04
CA ALA A 162 15.07 -27.56 21.53
C ALA A 162 16.57 -27.93 21.64
N LEU A 163 17.35 -27.08 22.32
CA LEU A 163 18.75 -27.30 22.72
C LEU A 163 18.81 -27.42 24.25
#